data_AF-A0A5E4LCB4-F1
#
_entry.id   AF-A0A5E4LCB4-F1
#
_cell.length_a   1.000
_cell.length_b   1.000
_cell.length_c   1.000
_cell.angle_alpha   90.00
_cell.angle_beta   90.00
_cell.angle_gamma   90.00
#
_symmetry.space_group_name_H-M   'P 1'
#
loop_
_entity.id
_entity.type
_entity.pdbx_description
1 polymer ?
#
loop_
_entity_poly.entity_id
_entity_poly.type
_entity_poly.pdbx_seq_one_letter_code
_entity_poly.pdbx_strand_id
1 'polypeptide(L)'
;MKKTTISKLVKKAVSLQERGKNWHFHMLSPACSFNRRKDMHAFVLESSSESYVAYSKKPYNKYGKSLVKLLHGSKILGKKGTRKSIGRRVRRMLELAKRYNKDGMLWHHHMLFPNCILNGHKGKWCILFEDEPKGGKIESVSKTEPTESLRRIELLFYSRK
;
A
#
# COMPACT_ATOMS: atom_id res chain seq x y z
N MET A 1 -3.27 13.92 12.39
CA MET A 1 -4.08 13.31 11.31
C MET A 1 -5.55 13.54 11.61
N LYS A 2 -6.31 14.12 10.66
CA LYS A 2 -7.71 14.52 10.86
C LYS A 2 -8.66 13.33 10.62
N LYS A 3 -9.57 13.03 11.54
CA LYS A 3 -10.55 11.93 11.38
C LYS A 3 -11.66 12.33 10.41
N THR A 4 -12.11 11.39 9.58
CA THR A 4 -13.20 11.60 8.60
C THR A 4 -13.79 10.26 8.13
N THR A 5 -14.67 10.27 7.13
CA THR A 5 -15.29 9.07 6.53
C THR A 5 -14.58 8.64 5.26
N ILE A 6 -14.68 7.34 4.91
CA ILE A 6 -14.07 6.82 3.68
C ILE A 6 -14.60 7.50 2.42
N SER A 7 -15.89 7.86 2.38
CA SER A 7 -16.49 8.59 1.25
C SER A 7 -15.83 9.95 1.05
N LYS A 8 -15.60 10.71 2.14
CA LYS A 8 -14.89 11.99 2.09
C LYS A 8 -13.42 11.81 1.66
N LEU A 9 -12.75 10.73 2.09
CA LEU A 9 -11.37 10.44 1.66
C LEU A 9 -11.28 10.14 0.17
N VAL A 10 -12.17 9.30 -0.35
CA VAL A 10 -12.18 8.94 -1.78
C VAL A 10 -12.43 10.18 -2.63
N LYS A 11 -13.42 11.01 -2.27
CA LYS A 11 -13.67 12.29 -2.97
C LYS A 11 -12.44 13.20 -2.94
N LYS A 12 -11.75 13.27 -1.80
CA LYS A 12 -10.54 14.09 -1.68
C LYS A 12 -9.39 13.54 -2.53
N ALA A 13 -9.18 12.23 -2.56
CA ALA A 13 -8.17 11.60 -3.40
C ALA A 13 -8.42 11.88 -4.90
N VAL A 14 -9.67 11.76 -5.35
CA VAL A 14 -10.08 12.11 -6.73
C VAL A 14 -9.77 13.58 -7.04
N SER A 15 -10.19 14.51 -6.17
CA SER A 15 -9.91 15.94 -6.37
C SER A 15 -8.41 16.26 -6.37
N LEU A 16 -7.62 15.58 -5.54
CA LEU A 16 -6.15 15.74 -5.53
C LEU A 16 -5.53 15.24 -6.84
N GLN A 17 -6.00 14.11 -7.37
CA GLN A 17 -5.57 13.58 -8.66
C GLN A 17 -5.89 14.54 -9.80
N GLU A 18 -7.14 15.02 -9.89
CA GLU A 18 -7.60 15.93 -10.94
C GLU A 18 -6.82 17.25 -10.96
N ARG A 19 -6.40 17.71 -9.78
CA ARG A 19 -5.62 18.95 -9.62
C ARG A 19 -4.10 18.73 -9.75
N GLY A 20 -3.66 17.53 -10.11
CA GLY A 20 -2.24 17.18 -10.24
C GLY A 20 -1.44 17.36 -8.95
N LYS A 21 -2.09 17.23 -7.78
CA LYS A 21 -1.42 17.34 -6.47
C LYS A 21 -0.85 15.99 -6.06
N ASN A 22 0.27 16.01 -5.33
CA ASN A 22 0.84 14.79 -4.75
C ASN A 22 -0.07 14.25 -3.65
N TRP A 23 -0.40 12.97 -3.76
CA TRP A 23 -1.14 12.24 -2.75
C TRP A 23 -0.76 10.76 -2.78
N HIS A 24 -0.98 10.07 -1.67
CA HIS A 24 -0.94 8.61 -1.59
C HIS A 24 -1.79 8.15 -0.40
N PHE A 25 -1.95 6.84 -0.23
CA PHE A 25 -2.79 6.31 0.84
C PHE A 25 -2.25 5.00 1.40
N HIS A 26 -2.73 4.64 2.59
CA HIS A 26 -2.43 3.36 3.23
C HIS A 26 -3.72 2.71 3.74
N MET A 27 -3.82 1.40 3.55
CA MET A 27 -4.80 0.57 4.23
C MET A 27 -4.08 -0.15 5.37
N LEU A 28 -4.51 0.09 6.60
CA LEU A 28 -3.87 -0.50 7.78
C LEU A 28 -4.85 -1.51 8.40
N SER A 29 -4.50 -2.79 8.38
CA SER A 29 -5.22 -3.84 9.12
C SER A 29 -5.03 -3.65 10.63
N PRO A 30 -5.84 -4.28 11.50
CA PRO A 30 -5.56 -4.30 12.94
C PRO A 30 -4.17 -4.86 13.29
N ALA A 31 -3.70 -5.86 12.52
CA ALA A 31 -2.38 -6.48 12.68
C ALA A 31 -1.23 -5.60 12.16
N CYS A 32 -1.50 -4.66 11.25
CA CYS A 32 -0.49 -3.77 10.68
C CYS A 32 0.27 -3.00 11.79
N SER A 33 1.59 -2.98 11.67
CA SER A 33 2.48 -2.33 12.63
C SER A 33 2.32 -0.81 12.69
N PHE A 34 1.89 -0.18 11.59
CA PHE A 34 1.56 1.24 11.56
C PHE A 34 0.17 1.57 12.14
N ASN A 35 -0.69 0.57 12.36
CA ASN A 35 -2.02 0.83 12.88
C ASN A 35 -1.99 0.98 14.40
N ARG A 36 -2.36 2.17 14.89
CA ARG A 36 -2.51 2.45 16.32
C ARG A 36 -3.79 1.84 16.92
N ARG A 37 -4.78 1.48 16.10
CA ARG A 37 -6.04 0.86 16.53
C ARG A 37 -6.01 -0.63 16.22
N LYS A 38 -5.81 -1.45 17.25
CA LYS A 38 -5.75 -2.92 17.12
C LYS A 38 -7.13 -3.58 17.03
N ASP A 39 -8.20 -2.80 17.09
CA ASP A 39 -9.59 -3.23 17.03
C ASP A 39 -10.32 -2.80 15.74
N MET A 40 -9.67 -2.03 14.87
CA MET A 40 -10.27 -1.45 13.66
C MET A 40 -9.26 -1.36 12.52
N HIS A 41 -9.76 -1.48 11.29
CA HIS A 41 -9.02 -1.10 10.11
C HIS A 41 -8.94 0.43 10.03
N ALA A 42 -7.82 0.96 9.54
CA ALA A 42 -7.65 2.37 9.25
C ALA A 42 -7.37 2.59 7.75
N PHE A 43 -7.97 3.63 7.17
CA PHE A 43 -7.62 4.11 5.85
C PHE A 43 -7.00 5.49 6.00
N VAL A 44 -5.73 5.62 5.64
CA VAL A 44 -4.98 6.87 5.73
C VAL A 44 -4.83 7.48 4.35
N LEU A 45 -5.15 8.75 4.19
CA LEU A 45 -4.86 9.54 2.99
C LEU A 45 -3.87 10.64 3.35
N GLU A 46 -2.80 10.76 2.58
CA GLU A 46 -1.77 11.77 2.74
C GLU A 46 -1.66 12.62 1.49
N SER A 47 -1.61 13.94 1.66
CA SER A 47 -1.15 14.89 0.66
C SER A 47 0.09 15.63 1.15
N SER A 48 0.66 16.52 0.35
CA SER A 48 1.83 17.32 0.75
C SER A 48 1.64 18.14 2.03
N SER A 49 0.40 18.47 2.41
CA SER A 49 0.10 19.39 3.52
C SER A 49 -0.81 18.79 4.59
N GLU A 50 -1.53 17.71 4.30
CA GLU A 50 -2.55 17.19 5.21
C GLU A 50 -2.59 15.67 5.21
N SER A 51 -2.95 15.10 6.36
CA SER A 51 -3.21 13.67 6.50
C SER A 51 -4.54 13.42 7.18
N TYR A 52 -5.31 12.47 6.66
CA TYR A 52 -6.62 12.11 7.15
C TYR A 52 -6.74 10.61 7.42
N VAL A 53 -7.67 10.22 8.29
CA VAL A 53 -7.98 8.82 8.58
C VAL A 53 -9.47 8.55 8.67
N ALA A 54 -9.89 7.40 8.14
CA ALA A 54 -11.17 6.78 8.41
C ALA A 54 -10.95 5.44 9.12
N TYR A 55 -11.85 5.07 10.02
CA TYR A 55 -11.82 3.77 10.71
C TYR A 55 -13.06 2.94 10.39
N SER A 56 -12.89 1.61 10.39
CA SER A 56 -13.96 0.65 10.11
C SER A 56 -13.64 -0.71 10.72
N LYS A 57 -14.67 -1.46 11.10
CA LYS A 57 -14.51 -2.88 11.46
C LYS A 57 -14.20 -3.75 10.24
N LYS A 58 -14.67 -3.36 9.06
CA LYS A 58 -14.43 -4.06 7.77
C LYS A 58 -13.21 -3.48 7.02
N PRO A 59 -12.48 -4.31 6.24
CA PRO A 59 -11.36 -3.86 5.42
C PRO A 59 -11.80 -2.97 4.25
N TYR A 60 -10.86 -2.16 3.73
CA TYR A 60 -11.11 -1.17 2.69
C TYR A 60 -10.74 -1.62 1.26
N ASN A 61 -10.64 -2.93 1.02
CA ASN A 61 -10.07 -3.51 -0.22
C ASN A 61 -10.70 -2.96 -1.51
N LYS A 62 -12.02 -2.77 -1.55
CA LYS A 62 -12.73 -2.18 -2.70
C LYS A 62 -12.24 -0.77 -3.01
N TYR A 63 -12.08 0.08 -1.98
CA TYR A 63 -11.62 1.46 -2.12
C TYR A 63 -10.14 1.51 -2.47
N GLY A 64 -9.32 0.70 -1.81
CA GLY A 64 -7.89 0.59 -2.09
C GLY A 64 -7.63 0.21 -3.54
N LYS A 65 -8.32 -0.82 -4.06
CA LYS A 65 -8.17 -1.26 -5.45
C LYS A 65 -8.51 -0.16 -6.46
N SER A 66 -9.54 0.65 -6.20
CA SER A 66 -9.90 1.78 -7.05
C SER A 66 -8.87 2.90 -6.99
N LEU A 67 -8.36 3.23 -5.80
CA LEU A 67 -7.39 4.31 -5.62
C LEU A 67 -5.98 3.94 -6.10
N VAL A 68 -5.57 2.67 -6.02
CA VAL A 68 -4.33 2.18 -6.66
C VAL A 68 -4.36 2.45 -8.16
N LYS A 69 -5.48 2.11 -8.83
CA LYS A 69 -5.64 2.36 -10.28
C LYS A 69 -5.64 3.84 -10.62
N LEU A 70 -6.19 4.69 -9.74
CA LEU A 70 -6.19 6.14 -9.90
C LEU A 70 -4.77 6.72 -9.77
N LEU A 71 -4.03 6.26 -8.76
CA LEU A 71 -2.71 6.79 -8.39
C LEU A 71 -1.60 6.37 -9.37
N HIS A 72 -1.52 5.07 -9.70
CA HIS A 72 -0.45 4.52 -10.54
C HIS A 72 -0.89 4.20 -11.98
N GLY A 73 -2.15 4.54 -12.31
CA GLY A 73 -2.78 4.18 -13.58
C GLY A 73 -3.29 2.74 -13.63
N SER A 74 -4.22 2.48 -14.55
CA SER A 74 -4.91 1.19 -14.69
C SER A 74 -3.96 0.01 -15.00
N LYS A 75 -2.79 0.29 -15.58
CA LYS A 75 -1.79 -0.72 -15.96
C LYS A 75 -1.10 -1.37 -14.76
N ILE A 76 -1.13 -0.75 -13.58
CA ILE A 76 -0.47 -1.32 -12.38
C ILE A 76 -1.03 -2.71 -12.02
N LEU A 77 -2.33 -2.94 -12.24
CA LEU A 77 -3.00 -4.23 -12.02
C LEU A 77 -3.18 -5.08 -13.30
N GLY A 78 -2.54 -4.70 -14.42
CA GLY A 78 -2.59 -5.50 -15.66
C GLY A 78 -1.80 -6.82 -15.56
N LYS A 79 -1.81 -7.68 -16.58
CA LYS A 79 -0.88 -8.85 -16.65
C LYS A 79 0.43 -8.57 -17.38
N LYS A 80 0.45 -7.55 -18.25
CA LYS A 80 1.63 -7.14 -19.02
C LYS A 80 2.51 -6.21 -18.17
N GLY A 81 3.63 -6.73 -17.67
CA GLY A 81 4.67 -5.96 -16.98
C GLY A 81 5.87 -5.67 -17.88
N THR A 82 6.84 -4.95 -17.34
CA THR A 82 8.13 -4.75 -18.01
C THR A 82 9.07 -5.92 -17.69
N ARG A 83 10.05 -6.19 -18.57
CA ARG A 83 11.13 -7.17 -18.29
C ARG A 83 12.14 -6.66 -17.26
N LYS A 84 11.87 -5.55 -16.56
CA LYS A 84 12.79 -5.00 -15.56
C LYS A 84 13.04 -6.01 -14.45
N SER A 85 14.30 -6.14 -14.06
CA SER A 85 14.70 -6.98 -12.95
C SER A 85 14.20 -6.39 -11.64
N ILE A 86 13.88 -7.28 -10.69
CA ILE A 86 13.46 -6.91 -9.34
C ILE A 86 14.56 -7.30 -8.34
N GLY A 87 14.73 -6.47 -7.31
CA GLY A 87 15.74 -6.67 -6.29
C GLY A 87 15.54 -7.97 -5.49
N ARG A 88 16.62 -8.47 -4.85
CA ARG A 88 16.60 -9.69 -4.04
C ARG A 88 15.53 -9.66 -2.93
N ARG A 89 15.35 -8.51 -2.27
CA ARG A 89 14.34 -8.36 -1.21
C ARG A 89 12.91 -8.48 -1.74
N VAL A 90 12.61 -7.88 -2.89
CA VAL A 90 11.30 -8.00 -3.55
C VAL A 90 11.04 -9.44 -4.00
N ARG A 91 12.04 -10.15 -4.54
CA ARG A 91 11.90 -11.58 -4.87
C ARG A 91 11.44 -12.40 -3.67
N ARG A 92 12.10 -12.21 -2.52
CA ARG A 92 11.70 -12.85 -1.26
C ARG A 92 10.28 -12.49 -0.82
N MET A 93 9.86 -11.22 -0.96
CA MET A 93 8.48 -10.80 -0.67
C MET A 93 7.47 -11.54 -1.56
N LEU A 94 7.75 -11.67 -2.85
CA LEU A 94 6.87 -12.35 -3.80
C LEU A 94 6.77 -13.86 -3.52
N GLU A 95 7.88 -14.50 -3.13
CA GLU A 95 7.90 -15.90 -2.71
C GLU A 95 7.02 -16.12 -1.48
N LEU A 96 7.17 -15.28 -0.46
CA LEU A 96 6.32 -15.32 0.74
C LEU A 96 4.86 -15.05 0.42
N ALA A 97 4.56 -14.01 -0.35
CA ALA A 97 3.20 -13.66 -0.76
C ALA A 97 2.51 -14.82 -1.51
N LYS A 98 3.22 -15.49 -2.43
CA LYS A 98 2.68 -16.67 -3.13
C LYS A 98 2.39 -17.82 -2.17
N ARG A 99 3.31 -18.11 -1.26
CA ARG A 99 3.12 -19.16 -0.25
C ARG A 99 1.91 -18.83 0.65
N TYR A 100 1.85 -17.62 1.18
CA TYR A 100 0.75 -17.19 2.04
C TYR A 100 -0.59 -17.17 1.32
N ASN A 101 -0.63 -16.79 0.04
CA ASN A 101 -1.84 -16.92 -0.76
C ASN A 101 -2.28 -18.37 -0.94
N LYS A 102 -1.33 -19.31 -1.14
CA LYS A 102 -1.62 -20.74 -1.26
C LYS A 102 -2.14 -21.33 0.06
N ASP A 103 -1.54 -20.91 1.17
CA ASP A 103 -1.80 -21.46 2.50
C ASP A 103 -2.93 -20.73 3.26
N GLY A 104 -3.61 -19.78 2.60
CA GLY A 104 -4.69 -18.98 3.22
C GLY A 104 -4.20 -18.01 4.31
N MET A 105 -2.90 -17.75 4.41
CA MET A 105 -2.31 -16.90 5.44
C MET A 105 -2.42 -15.42 5.10
N LEU A 106 -2.56 -14.60 6.14
CA LEU A 106 -2.57 -13.16 5.99
C LEU A 106 -1.15 -12.59 5.85
N TRP A 107 -1.05 -11.58 5.01
CA TRP A 107 0.14 -10.73 4.87
C TRP A 107 -0.32 -9.35 4.40
N HIS A 108 0.53 -8.36 4.61
CA HIS A 108 0.23 -6.98 4.28
C HIS A 108 1.46 -6.29 3.69
N HIS A 109 1.26 -5.24 2.90
CA HIS A 109 2.36 -4.44 2.36
C HIS A 109 2.01 -2.96 2.29
N HIS A 110 3.04 -2.12 2.24
CA HIS A 110 2.91 -0.68 2.08
C HIS A 110 3.87 -0.19 1.00
N MET A 111 3.37 0.74 0.19
CA MET A 111 4.19 1.55 -0.70
C MET A 111 4.44 2.90 -0.01
N LEU A 112 5.62 3.06 0.57
CA LEU A 112 5.99 4.24 1.33
C LEU A 112 6.69 5.25 0.41
N PHE A 113 6.02 6.37 0.18
CA PHE A 113 6.52 7.47 -0.64
C PHE A 113 7.64 8.23 0.08
N PRO A 114 8.52 8.97 -0.62
CA PRO A 114 9.63 9.71 -0.01
C PRO A 114 9.23 10.68 1.11
N ASN A 115 8.03 11.27 1.01
CA ASN A 115 7.46 12.21 1.96
C ASN A 115 6.38 11.59 2.87
N CYS A 116 6.14 10.29 2.76
CA CYS A 116 5.16 9.59 3.59
C CYS A 116 5.51 9.71 5.08
N ILE A 117 4.52 10.01 5.93
CA ILE A 117 4.73 10.14 7.37
C ILE A 117 5.17 8.82 8.01
N LEU A 118 4.71 7.68 7.45
CA LEU A 118 5.04 6.33 7.92
C LEU A 118 6.41 5.84 7.43
N ASN A 119 7.03 6.54 6.48
CA ASN A 119 8.31 6.14 5.91
C ASN A 119 9.46 6.52 6.83
N GLY A 120 10.22 5.52 7.30
CA GLY A 120 11.47 5.71 8.05
C GLY A 120 12.65 6.11 7.16
N HIS A 121 12.56 5.92 5.84
CA HIS A 121 13.60 6.24 4.85
C HIS A 121 13.26 7.54 4.11
N LYS A 122 13.33 8.69 4.79
CA LYS A 122 12.96 10.00 4.20
C LYS A 122 13.74 10.28 2.92
N GLY A 123 13.05 10.80 1.91
CA GLY A 123 13.63 11.09 0.58
C GLY A 123 13.80 9.85 -0.32
N LYS A 124 13.43 8.65 0.14
CA LYS A 124 13.51 7.41 -0.65
C LYS A 124 12.17 6.70 -0.70
N TRP A 125 11.96 5.93 -1.77
CA TRP A 125 10.83 5.01 -1.86
C TRP A 125 11.13 3.75 -1.06
N CYS A 126 10.13 3.20 -0.39
CA CYS A 126 10.26 1.92 0.30
C CYS A 126 9.01 1.06 0.10
N ILE A 127 9.20 -0.16 -0.40
CA ILE A 127 8.18 -1.20 -0.29
C ILE A 127 8.43 -1.93 1.04
N LEU A 128 7.44 -1.90 1.93
CA LEU A 128 7.46 -2.63 3.19
C LEU A 128 6.50 -3.81 3.10
N PHE A 129 6.98 -5.00 3.43
CA PHE A 129 6.19 -6.23 3.54
C PHE A 129 6.12 -6.64 5.01
N GLU A 130 4.90 -6.82 5.52
CA GLU A 130 4.65 -7.31 6.88
C GLU A 130 4.42 -8.82 6.83
N ASP A 131 5.40 -9.55 7.36
CA ASP A 131 5.35 -11.00 7.53
C ASP A 131 4.54 -11.30 8.81
N GLU A 132 3.23 -11.05 8.75
CA GLU A 132 2.30 -11.21 9.88
C GLU A 132 2.50 -12.55 10.62
N PRO A 133 2.65 -13.70 9.94
CA PRO A 133 2.84 -14.99 10.62
C PRO A 133 4.11 -15.10 11.45
N LYS A 134 5.18 -14.39 11.06
CA LYS A 134 6.48 -14.44 11.75
C LYS A 134 6.77 -13.18 12.58
N GLY A 135 5.87 -12.21 12.60
CA GLY A 135 6.06 -10.91 13.25
C GLY A 135 7.18 -10.06 12.64
N GLY A 136 7.66 -10.40 11.44
CA GLY A 136 8.80 -9.76 10.78
C GLY A 136 8.40 -8.71 9.75
N LYS A 137 9.39 -7.91 9.30
CA LYS A 137 9.23 -6.99 8.17
C LYS A 137 10.37 -7.16 7.18
N ILE A 138 10.06 -6.99 5.90
CA ILE A 138 11.06 -6.89 4.84
C ILE A 138 10.88 -5.52 4.18
N GLU A 139 11.96 -4.77 4.04
CA GLU A 139 11.93 -3.45 3.39
C GLU A 139 12.76 -3.47 2.11
N SER A 140 12.26 -2.91 1.01
CA SER A 140 13.01 -2.69 -0.23
C SER A 140 13.05 -1.21 -0.54
N VAL A 141 14.21 -0.58 -0.33
CA VAL A 141 14.43 0.86 -0.47
C VAL A 141 15.01 1.19 -1.85
N SER A 142 14.51 2.23 -2.51
CA SER A 142 14.98 2.69 -3.82
C SER A 142 14.99 4.21 -3.95
N LYS A 143 15.87 4.75 -4.81
CA LYS A 143 15.93 6.19 -5.13
C LYS A 143 14.78 6.63 -6.04
N THR A 144 14.32 5.76 -6.92
CA THR A 144 13.21 5.99 -7.85
C THR A 144 12.01 5.12 -7.50
N GLU A 145 10.83 5.47 -8.03
CA GLU A 145 9.62 4.69 -7.79
C GLU A 145 9.77 3.25 -8.33
N PRO A 146 9.67 2.22 -7.47
CA PRO A 146 9.85 0.81 -7.85
C PRO A 146 8.56 0.22 -8.47
N THR A 147 7.99 0.87 -9.49
CA THR A 147 6.66 0.54 -10.06
C THR A 147 6.52 -0.93 -10.48
N GLU A 148 7.54 -1.54 -11.08
CA GLU A 148 7.49 -2.96 -11.47
C GLU A 148 7.47 -3.89 -10.24
N SER A 149 8.17 -3.53 -9.17
CA SER A 149 8.15 -4.30 -7.92
C SER A 149 6.78 -4.19 -7.26
N LEU A 150 6.25 -2.97 -7.16
CA LEU A 150 4.92 -2.69 -6.62
C LEU A 150 3.85 -3.46 -7.36
N ARG A 151 3.82 -3.34 -8.69
CA ARG A 151 2.91 -4.07 -9.58
C ARG A 151 2.85 -5.57 -9.27
N ARG A 152 4.01 -6.24 -9.15
CA ARG A 152 4.06 -7.69 -8.91
C ARG A 152 3.50 -8.07 -7.53
N ILE A 153 3.73 -7.22 -6.53
CA ILE A 153 3.21 -7.41 -5.17
C ILE A 153 1.69 -7.17 -5.15
N GLU A 154 1.21 -6.09 -5.75
CA GLU A 154 -0.21 -5.75 -5.79
C GLU A 154 -1.04 -6.80 -6.54
N LEU A 155 -0.50 -7.38 -7.62
CA LEU A 155 -1.17 -8.49 -8.32
C LEU A 155 -1.42 -9.68 -7.40
N LEU A 156 -0.44 -10.04 -6.54
CA LEU A 156 -0.62 -11.10 -5.55
C LEU A 156 -1.53 -10.67 -4.41
N PHE A 157 -1.46 -9.42 -3.97
CA PHE A 157 -2.30 -8.90 -2.89
C PHE A 157 -3.78 -8.92 -3.25
N TYR A 158 -4.12 -8.46 -4.46
CA TYR A 158 -5.51 -8.38 -4.94
C TYR A 158 -6.01 -9.68 -5.58
N SER A 159 -5.18 -10.72 -5.73
CA SER A 159 -5.61 -12.05 -6.18
C SER A 159 -6.03 -12.98 -5.04
N ARG A 160 -5.92 -12.52 -3.78
CA ARG A 160 -6.33 -13.28 -2.60
C ARG A 160 -7.84 -13.51 -2.63
N LYS A 161 -8.25 -14.75 -2.34
CA LYS A 161 -9.64 -15.14 -2.19
C LYS A 161 -10.14 -14.81 -0.80
#